data_AF-A0A3M1NQI3-F1
#
_entry.id   AF-A0A3M1NQI3-F1
#
_cell.length_a   1.000
_cell.length_b   1.000
_cell.length_c   1.000
_cell.angle_alpha   90.00
_cell.angle_beta   90.00
_cell.angle_gamma   90.00
#
_symmetry.space_group_name_H-M   'P 1'
#
loop_
_entity.id
_entity.type
_entity.pdbx_description
1 polymer ?
#
loop_
_entity_poly.entity_id
_entity_poly.type
_entity_poly.pdbx_seq_one_letter_code
_entity_poly.pdbx_strand_id
1 'polypeptide(L)'
;LRGKFNGILDRVFHALDDFHRVDSAKLILWSFLWVMVVVLQYHVLVMAFSPVAFYQSFLSVTSTLFIKTLLPFSFGDLGIREGFAIFFYSPFSVNPLAVLYASLLIFFCNFLLPTIPGSYFLFRLQGEQQENNLNLASQIQLEETSTEPVNSEITDD
;
A
#
# COMPACT_ATOMS: atom_id res chain seq x y z
N LEU A 1 -21.26 3.59 29.63
CA LEU A 1 -20.07 3.75 28.75
C LEU A 1 -18.84 2.95 29.21
N ARG A 2 -18.61 2.74 30.51
CA ARG A 2 -17.40 2.03 31.04
C ARG A 2 -17.36 0.50 30.81
N GLY A 3 -18.51 -0.18 30.73
CA GLY A 3 -18.57 -1.65 30.59
C GLY A 3 -18.34 -2.20 29.17
N LYS A 4 -18.61 -1.41 28.13
CA LYS A 4 -18.44 -1.84 26.72
C LYS A 4 -16.96 -1.85 26.30
N PHE A 5 -16.13 -1.04 26.96
CA PHE A 5 -14.70 -0.88 26.67
C PHE A 5 -13.89 -2.10 27.13
N ASN A 6 -14.21 -2.67 28.30
CA ASN A 6 -13.52 -3.84 28.84
C ASN A 6 -13.75 -5.09 27.96
N GLY A 7 -14.97 -5.30 27.46
CA GLY A 7 -15.26 -6.41 26.54
C GLY A 7 -14.70 -6.25 25.12
N ILE A 8 -14.21 -5.06 24.75
CA ILE A 8 -13.45 -4.85 23.50
C ILE A 8 -11.97 -5.14 23.76
N LEU A 9 -11.44 -4.66 24.88
CA LEU A 9 -10.08 -4.94 25.32
C LEU A 9 -9.85 -6.44 25.50
N ASP A 10 -10.75 -7.16 26.17
CA ASP A 10 -10.63 -8.60 26.36
C ASP A 10 -10.67 -9.37 25.04
N ARG A 11 -11.45 -8.91 24.05
CA ARG A 11 -11.45 -9.49 22.69
C ARG A 11 -10.17 -9.19 21.91
N VAL A 12 -9.64 -7.97 22.03
CA VAL A 12 -8.36 -7.60 21.41
C VAL A 12 -7.23 -8.40 22.03
N PHE A 13 -7.19 -8.54 23.36
CA PHE A 13 -6.22 -9.36 24.07
C PHE A 13 -6.35 -10.85 23.72
N HIS A 14 -7.56 -11.41 23.65
CA HIS A 14 -7.76 -12.81 23.23
C HIS A 14 -7.38 -13.06 21.77
N ALA A 15 -7.64 -12.10 20.87
CA ALA A 15 -7.24 -12.17 19.47
C ALA A 15 -5.71 -12.01 19.28
N LEU A 16 -5.04 -11.29 20.20
CA LEU A 16 -3.58 -11.20 20.27
C LEU A 16 -2.95 -12.46 20.87
N ASP A 17 -3.60 -13.11 21.84
CA ASP A 17 -3.10 -14.32 22.50
C ASP A 17 -3.25 -15.57 21.62
N ASP A 18 -4.24 -15.57 20.73
CA ASP A 18 -4.42 -16.61 19.69
C ASP A 18 -3.50 -16.39 18.47
N PHE A 19 -2.69 -15.32 18.47
CA PHE A 19 -1.69 -15.04 17.43
C PHE A 19 -0.50 -16.01 17.58
N HIS A 20 -0.69 -17.19 17.02
CA HIS A 20 0.16 -18.37 17.02
C HIS A 20 1.67 -18.08 16.93
N ARG A 21 2.40 -18.55 17.94
CA ARG A 21 3.87 -18.58 18.08
C ARG A 21 4.62 -19.12 16.85
N VAL A 22 3.96 -19.95 16.03
CA VAL A 22 4.52 -20.59 14.83
C VAL A 22 4.41 -19.68 13.59
N ASP A 23 3.36 -18.86 13.51
CA ASP A 23 3.19 -17.89 12.44
C ASP A 23 4.13 -16.69 12.61
N SER A 24 4.42 -16.30 13.85
CA SER A 24 5.34 -15.20 14.16
C SER A 24 6.76 -15.46 13.62
N ALA A 25 7.29 -16.69 13.77
CA ALA A 25 8.60 -17.04 13.24
C ALA A 25 8.62 -17.02 11.70
N LYS A 26 7.55 -17.49 11.07
CA LYS A 26 7.38 -17.46 9.61
C LYS A 26 7.31 -16.02 9.11
N LEU A 27 6.55 -15.15 9.77
CA LEU A 27 6.43 -13.73 9.43
C LEU A 27 7.76 -12.99 9.57
N ILE A 28 8.51 -13.25 10.66
CA ILE A 28 9.85 -12.69 10.85
C ILE A 28 10.79 -13.16 9.73
N LEU A 29 10.75 -14.45 9.38
CA LEU A 29 11.55 -15.00 8.28
C LEU A 29 11.19 -14.35 6.94
N TRP A 30 9.90 -14.19 6.65
CA TRP A 30 9.41 -13.52 5.44
C TRP A 30 9.84 -12.05 5.40
N SER A 31 9.72 -11.33 6.52
CA SER A 31 10.18 -9.94 6.63
C SER A 31 11.68 -9.83 6.41
N PHE A 32 12.46 -10.73 7.00
CA PHE A 32 13.91 -10.75 6.84
C PHE A 32 14.31 -11.03 5.38
N LEU A 33 13.69 -12.04 4.76
CA LEU A 33 13.94 -12.37 3.36
C LEU A 33 13.60 -11.21 2.43
N TRP A 34 12.48 -10.54 2.69
CA TRP A 34 12.07 -9.35 1.94
C TRP A 34 13.11 -8.22 2.03
N VAL A 35 13.59 -7.89 3.24
CA VAL A 35 14.65 -6.90 3.43
C VAL A 35 15.92 -7.31 2.67
N MET A 36 16.30 -8.59 2.74
CA MET A 36 17.47 -9.11 2.03
C MET A 36 17.37 -8.94 0.52
N VAL A 37 16.21 -9.28 -0.06
CA VAL A 37 15.95 -9.10 -1.49
C VAL A 37 16.04 -7.63 -1.88
N VAL A 38 15.46 -6.72 -1.09
CA VAL A 38 15.53 -5.27 -1.35
C VAL A 38 16.97 -4.77 -1.33
N VAL A 39 17.77 -5.17 -0.32
CA VAL A 39 19.18 -4.80 -0.24
C VAL A 39 19.97 -5.31 -1.44
N LEU A 40 19.74 -6.57 -1.85
CA LEU A 40 20.44 -7.16 -2.99
C LEU A 40 20.09 -6.45 -4.29
N GLN A 41 18.80 -6.17 -4.53
CA GLN A 41 18.36 -5.41 -5.71
C GLN A 41 19.03 -4.03 -5.76
N TYR A 42 19.03 -3.33 -4.63
CA TYR A 42 19.64 -2.00 -4.54
C TYR A 42 21.16 -2.06 -4.78
N HIS A 43 21.84 -3.06 -4.22
CA HIS A 43 23.27 -3.27 -4.41
C HIS A 43 23.63 -3.51 -5.88
N VAL A 44 22.92 -4.42 -6.56
CA VAL A 44 23.15 -4.72 -7.99
C VAL A 44 22.94 -3.47 -8.84
N LEU A 45 21.89 -2.69 -8.56
CA LEU A 45 21.62 -1.45 -9.30
C LEU A 45 22.70 -0.40 -9.07
N VAL A 46 23.15 -0.16 -7.83
CA VAL A 46 24.23 0.80 -7.56
C VAL A 46 25.54 0.34 -8.20
N MET A 47 25.85 -0.96 -8.12
CA MET A 47 27.04 -1.57 -8.71
C MET A 47 27.10 -1.37 -10.23
N ALA A 48 25.95 -1.28 -10.90
CA ALA A 48 25.89 -1.00 -12.34
C ALA A 48 26.40 0.40 -12.72
N PHE A 49 26.37 1.36 -11.80
CA PHE A 49 26.80 2.74 -12.04
C PHE A 49 28.10 3.10 -11.33
N SER A 50 28.37 2.51 -10.16
CA SER A 50 29.56 2.80 -9.36
C SER A 50 29.98 1.56 -8.56
N PRO A 51 31.28 1.20 -8.56
CA PRO A 51 31.76 0.08 -7.76
C PRO A 51 31.56 0.39 -6.28
N VAL A 52 30.75 -0.43 -5.60
CA VAL A 52 30.41 -0.27 -4.19
C VAL A 52 30.57 -1.61 -3.48
N ALA A 53 31.09 -1.60 -2.25
CA ALA A 53 31.18 -2.82 -1.46
C ALA A 53 29.80 -3.20 -0.90
N PHE A 54 29.51 -4.51 -0.85
CA PHE A 54 28.22 -5.02 -0.34
C PHE A 54 27.88 -4.48 1.06
N TYR A 55 28.88 -4.40 1.95
CA TYR A 55 28.69 -3.88 3.31
C TYR A 55 28.20 -2.43 3.34
N GLN A 56 28.71 -1.58 2.45
CA GLN A 56 28.29 -0.18 2.34
C GLN A 56 26.83 -0.11 1.88
N SER A 57 26.46 -0.92 0.88
CA SER A 57 25.08 -1.00 0.42
C SER A 57 24.13 -1.51 1.50
N PHE A 58 24.53 -2.54 2.25
CA PHE A 58 23.73 -3.11 3.33
C PHE A 58 23.42 -2.08 4.42
N LEU A 59 24.43 -1.35 4.90
CA LEU A 59 24.26 -0.30 5.92
C LEU A 59 23.36 0.83 5.43
N SER A 60 23.65 1.38 4.24
CA SER A 60 22.93 2.53 3.71
C SER A 60 21.46 2.19 3.45
N VAL A 61 21.19 1.07 2.79
CA VAL A 61 19.83 0.67 2.41
C VAL A 61 19.00 0.31 3.65
N THR A 62 19.57 -0.41 4.61
CA THR A 62 18.88 -0.73 5.88
C THR A 62 18.55 0.55 6.65
N SER A 63 19.45 1.53 6.68
CA SER A 63 19.21 2.83 7.32
C SER A 63 18.11 3.63 6.60
N THR A 64 18.11 3.64 5.28
CA THR A 64 17.03 4.25 4.48
C THR A 64 15.68 3.58 4.74
N LEU A 65 15.64 2.24 4.81
CA LEU A 65 14.41 1.49 5.13
C LEU A 65 13.93 1.81 6.55
N PHE A 66 14.84 1.93 7.52
CA PHE A 66 14.52 2.32 8.88
C PHE A 66 13.87 3.71 8.95
N ILE A 67 14.45 4.71 8.26
CA ILE A 67 13.82 6.05 8.19
C ILE A 67 12.44 5.99 7.54
N LYS A 68 12.26 5.18 6.49
CA LYS A 68 10.96 4.99 5.85
C LYS A 68 9.91 4.44 6.81
N THR A 69 10.30 3.58 7.74
CA THR A 69 9.38 3.09 8.79
C THR A 69 9.06 4.14 9.86
N LEU A 70 9.97 5.08 10.11
CA LEU A 70 9.76 6.19 11.07
C LEU A 70 8.92 7.34 10.49
N LEU A 71 8.95 7.54 9.17
CA LEU A 71 8.24 8.60 8.47
C LEU A 71 7.12 8.04 7.57
N PRO A 72 5.99 7.57 8.14
CA PRO A 72 4.88 7.01 7.36
C PRO A 72 4.12 8.04 6.51
N PHE A 73 4.31 9.35 6.75
CA PHE A 73 3.61 10.43 6.05
C PHE A 73 4.58 11.28 5.21
N SER A 74 5.18 10.66 4.19
CA SER A 74 5.98 11.39 3.21
C SER A 74 5.10 11.73 2.00
N PHE A 75 4.53 12.94 1.96
CA PHE A 75 3.79 13.44 0.79
C PHE A 75 4.75 13.49 -0.41
N GLY A 76 4.62 12.53 -1.32
CA GLY A 76 5.51 12.36 -2.47
C GLY A 76 6.76 11.53 -2.16
N ASP A 77 6.61 10.21 -2.02
CA ASP A 77 7.68 9.19 -1.86
C ASP A 77 8.90 9.33 -2.81
N LEU A 78 8.79 10.16 -3.83
CA LEU A 78 9.83 10.57 -4.77
C LEU A 78 10.53 11.86 -4.27
N GLY A 79 11.82 11.75 -3.97
CA GLY A 79 12.69 12.81 -3.48
C GLY A 79 13.20 12.53 -2.07
N ILE A 80 12.33 12.07 -1.18
CA ILE A 80 12.68 11.81 0.22
C ILE A 80 13.46 10.49 0.35
N ARG A 81 13.01 9.42 -0.33
CA ARG A 81 13.72 8.14 -0.36
C ARG A 81 15.11 8.29 -0.99
N GLU A 82 15.19 8.96 -2.13
CA GLU A 82 16.41 9.25 -2.86
C GLU A 82 17.35 10.12 -2.03
N GLY A 83 16.82 11.16 -1.39
CA GLY A 83 17.57 12.05 -0.52
C GLY A 83 18.21 11.31 0.66
N PHE A 84 17.47 10.44 1.34
CA PHE A 84 18.03 9.63 2.42
C PHE A 84 19.04 8.59 1.94
N ALA A 85 18.81 7.97 0.78
CA ALA A 85 19.79 7.07 0.20
C ALA A 85 21.10 7.82 -0.09
N ILE A 86 21.06 8.95 -0.78
CA ILE A 86 22.25 9.77 -1.06
C ILE A 86 22.94 10.21 0.23
N PHE A 87 22.16 10.63 1.24
CA PHE A 87 22.69 11.01 2.56
C PHE A 87 23.48 9.88 3.23
N PHE A 88 22.93 8.66 3.26
CA PHE A 88 23.62 7.51 3.87
C PHE A 88 24.78 6.96 3.04
N TYR A 89 24.77 7.16 1.72
CA TYR A 89 25.90 6.81 0.86
C TYR A 89 27.03 7.87 0.86
N SER A 90 26.76 9.08 1.35
CA SER A 90 27.73 10.18 1.42
C SER A 90 29.06 9.82 2.13
N PRO A 91 29.07 9.14 3.30
CA PRO A 91 30.31 8.74 3.99
C PRO A 91 31.17 7.75 3.20
N PHE A 92 30.61 7.07 2.20
CA PHE A 92 31.29 6.04 1.41
C PHE A 92 31.86 6.57 0.09
N SER A 93 31.78 7.89 -0.15
CA SER A 93 32.29 8.55 -1.37
C SER A 93 31.72 7.96 -2.67
N VAL A 94 30.53 7.37 -2.61
CA VAL A 94 29.82 6.85 -3.78
C VAL A 94 29.23 8.01 -4.56
N ASN A 95 29.22 7.92 -5.89
CA ASN A 95 28.65 8.96 -6.74
C ASN A 95 27.15 9.16 -6.41
N PRO A 96 26.70 10.36 -6.02
CA PRO A 96 25.31 10.60 -5.63
C PRO A 96 24.33 10.38 -6.78
N LEU A 97 24.74 10.62 -8.03
CA LEU A 97 23.92 10.38 -9.22
C LEU A 97 23.70 8.87 -9.45
N ALA A 98 24.73 8.05 -9.18
CA ALA A 98 24.60 6.59 -9.26
C ALA A 98 23.54 6.07 -8.27
N VAL A 99 23.56 6.58 -7.04
CA VAL A 99 22.59 6.24 -6.00
C VAL A 99 21.18 6.74 -6.36
N LEU A 100 21.08 7.94 -6.95
CA LEU A 100 19.82 8.50 -7.43
C LEU A 100 19.18 7.62 -8.51
N TYR A 101 19.93 7.27 -9.55
CA TYR A 101 19.43 6.43 -10.64
C TYR A 101 19.05 5.03 -10.16
N ALA A 102 19.85 4.42 -9.28
CA ALA A 102 19.52 3.14 -8.68
C ALA A 102 18.21 3.20 -7.86
N SER A 103 18.03 4.23 -7.04
CA SER A 103 16.79 4.42 -6.25
C SER A 103 15.55 4.63 -7.12
N LEU A 104 15.70 5.36 -8.23
CA LEU A 104 14.61 5.62 -9.16
C LEU A 104 14.23 4.36 -9.95
N LEU A 105 15.22 3.59 -10.39
CA LEU A 105 14.98 2.31 -11.08
C LEU A 105 14.30 1.29 -10.16
N ILE A 106 14.74 1.14 -8.91
CA ILE A 106 14.09 0.18 -8.00
C ILE A 106 12.64 0.59 -7.69
N PHE A 107 12.36 1.90 -7.57
CA PHE A 107 10.99 2.39 -7.44
C PHE A 107 10.15 2.12 -8.68
N PHE A 108 10.72 2.34 -9.87
CA PHE A 108 10.04 2.03 -11.11
C PHE A 108 9.69 0.54 -11.19
N CYS A 109 10.64 -0.34 -10.88
CA CYS A 109 10.44 -1.79 -10.92
C CYS A 109 9.46 -2.29 -9.86
N ASN A 110 9.59 -1.83 -8.60
CA ASN A 110 8.85 -2.41 -7.48
C ASN A 110 7.52 -1.71 -7.20
N PHE A 111 7.34 -0.46 -7.62
CA PHE A 111 6.14 0.32 -7.34
C PHE A 111 5.42 0.74 -8.63
N LEU A 112 6.12 1.32 -9.61
CA LEU A 112 5.43 1.87 -10.78
C LEU A 112 4.90 0.78 -11.70
N LEU A 113 5.70 -0.26 -11.97
CA LEU A 113 5.26 -1.43 -12.77
C LEU A 113 3.98 -2.08 -12.25
N PRO A 114 3.83 -2.43 -10.95
CA PRO A 114 2.59 -3.01 -10.44
C PRO A 114 1.44 -2.02 -10.37
N THR A 115 1.70 -0.71 -10.27
CA THR A 115 0.66 0.32 -10.20
C THR A 115 -0.12 0.46 -11.51
N ILE A 116 0.52 0.30 -12.67
CA ILE A 116 -0.14 0.44 -13.99
C ILE A 116 -1.31 -0.55 -14.19
N PRO A 117 -1.11 -1.88 -14.10
CA PRO A 117 -2.20 -2.84 -14.24
C PRO A 117 -3.20 -2.76 -13.08
N GLY A 118 -2.73 -2.44 -11.86
CA GLY A 118 -3.61 -2.24 -10.71
C GLY A 118 -4.58 -1.07 -10.91
N SER A 119 -4.09 0.05 -11.45
CA SER A 119 -4.89 1.22 -11.79
C SER A 119 -5.91 0.91 -12.88
N TYR A 120 -5.51 0.20 -13.93
CA TYR A 120 -6.43 -0.24 -14.99
C TYR A 120 -7.58 -1.11 -14.43
N PHE A 121 -7.27 -2.05 -13.54
CA PHE A 121 -8.28 -2.92 -12.92
C PHE A 121 -9.22 -2.13 -11.99
N LEU A 122 -8.68 -1.16 -11.24
CA LEU A 122 -9.47 -0.33 -10.33
C LEU A 122 -10.53 0.50 -11.07
N PHE A 123 -10.16 1.13 -12.19
CA PHE A 123 -11.12 1.91 -12.99
C PHE A 123 -12.22 1.05 -13.59
N ARG A 124 -11.92 -0.20 -13.98
CA ARG A 124 -12.93 -1.14 -14.47
C ARG A 124 -13.95 -1.51 -13.39
N LEU A 125 -13.49 -1.81 -12.18
CA LEU A 125 -14.37 -2.14 -11.06
C LEU A 125 -15.29 -0.97 -10.68
N GLN A 126 -14.78 0.27 -10.72
CA GLN A 126 -15.61 1.45 -10.43
C GLN A 126 -16.71 1.66 -11.47
N GLY A 127 -16.44 1.36 -12.75
CA GLY A 127 -17.44 1.42 -13.83
C GLY A 127 -18.60 0.44 -13.61
N GLU A 128 -18.30 -0.82 -13.26
CA GLU A 128 -19.32 -1.86 -13.04
C GLU A 128 -20.20 -1.57 -11.81
N GLN A 129 -19.63 -0.96 -10.76
CA GLN A 129 -20.38 -0.57 -9.56
C GLN A 129 -21.38 0.57 -9.85
N GLN A 130 -20.99 1.53 -10.69
CA GLN A 130 -21.86 2.66 -11.06
C GLN A 130 -23.10 2.17 -11.84
N GLU A 131 -22.92 1.22 -12.75
CA GLU A 131 -23.99 0.68 -13.59
C GLU A 131 -25.00 -0.14 -12.77
N ASN A 132 -24.51 -0.99 -11.85
CA ASN A 132 -25.38 -1.78 -10.96
C ASN A 132 -26.25 -0.91 -10.05
N ASN A 133 -25.69 0.19 -9.52
CA ASN A 133 -26.44 1.12 -8.67
C ASN A 133 -27.53 1.87 -9.45
N LEU A 134 -27.26 2.22 -10.71
CA LEU A 134 -28.24 2.89 -11.58
C LEU A 134 -29.41 1.94 -11.94
N ASN A 135 -29.11 0.67 -12.21
CA ASN A 135 -30.10 -0.37 -12.52
C ASN A 135 -30.98 -0.74 -11.31
N LEU A 136 -30.46 -0.65 -10.09
CA LEU A 136 -31.24 -0.84 -8.86
C LEU A 136 -32.16 0.35 -8.60
N ALA A 137 -31.67 1.58 -8.80
CA ALA A 137 -32.48 2.79 -8.64
C ALA A 137 -33.65 2.84 -9.64
N SER A 138 -33.41 2.47 -10.91
CA SER A 138 -34.48 2.43 -11.92
C SER A 138 -35.54 1.36 -11.63
N GLN A 139 -35.15 0.20 -11.06
CA GLN A 139 -36.09 -0.85 -10.67
C GLN A 139 -36.97 -0.44 -9.48
N ILE A 140 -36.40 0.18 -8.44
CA ILE A 140 -37.16 0.64 -7.26
C ILE A 140 -38.21 1.69 -7.67
N GLN A 141 -37.85 2.59 -8.59
CA GLN A 141 -38.76 3.64 -9.06
C GLN A 141 -39.93 3.11 -9.90
N LEU A 142 -39.68 2.05 -10.70
CA LEU A 142 -40.74 1.36 -11.44
C LEU A 142 -41.67 0.57 -10.52
N GLU A 143 -41.15 -0.02 -9.44
CA GLU A 143 -41.96 -0.73 -8.45
C GLU A 143 -42.84 0.25 -7.65
N GLU A 144 -42.30 1.40 -7.21
CA GLU A 144 -43.07 2.44 -6.51
C GLU A 144 -44.19 3.05 -7.37
N THR A 145 -43.94 3.34 -8.64
CA THR A 145 -44.96 3.86 -9.59
C THR A 145 -46.06 2.82 -9.90
N SER A 146 -45.76 1.53 -9.79
CA SER A 146 -46.74 0.45 -10.03
C SER A 146 -47.65 0.17 -8.81
N THR A 147 -47.24 0.61 -7.62
CA THR A 147 -48.02 0.48 -6.37
C THR A 147 -48.87 1.70 -6.01
N GLU A 148 -48.77 2.81 -6.75
CA GLU A 148 -49.71 3.92 -6.57
C GLU A 148 -51.11 3.46 -7.02
N PRO A 149 -52.13 3.45 -6.14
CA PRO A 149 -53.45 3.01 -6.54
C PRO A 149 -53.97 3.97 -7.61
N VAL A 150 -54.32 3.43 -8.78
CA VAL A 150 -55.27 4.03 -9.71
C VAL A 150 -56.59 4.18 -8.96
N ASN A 151 -56.71 5.23 -8.13
CA ASN A 151 -58.00 5.72 -7.71
C ASN A 151 -58.50 6.60 -8.85
N SER A 152 -59.02 5.92 -9.87
CA SER A 152 -59.96 6.48 -10.81
C SER A 152 -61.03 7.24 -10.02
N GLU A 153 -61.05 8.55 -10.18
CA GLU A 153 -62.13 9.16 -10.96
C GLU A 153 -63.50 8.52 -10.69
N ILE A 154 -64.07 8.79 -9.51
CA ILE A 154 -65.52 8.74 -9.29
C ILE A 154 -65.86 9.94 -8.41
N THR A 155 -67.00 10.58 -8.71
CA THR A 155 -67.69 11.73 -8.07
C THR A 155 -67.09 13.13 -8.34
N ASP A 156 -67.78 14.11 -8.92
CA ASP A 156 -69.23 14.38 -8.97
C ASP A 156 -69.68 15.11 -10.25
N ASP A 157 -70.87 14.71 -10.72
CA ASP A 157 -71.82 15.45 -11.56
C ASP A 157 -72.42 16.67 -10.81
#